data_AF-A0A7W7T912-F1
#
_entry.id   AF-A0A7W7T912-F1
#
_cell.length_a   1.000
_cell.length_b   1.000
_cell.length_c   1.000
_cell.angle_alpha   90.00
_cell.angle_beta   90.00
_cell.angle_gamma   90.00
#
_symmetry.space_group_name_H-M   'P 1'
#
loop_
_entity.id
_entity.type
_entity.pdbx_description
1 polymer ?
#
loop_
_entity_poly.entity_id
_entity_poly.type
_entity_poly.pdbx_seq_one_letter_code
_entity_poly.pdbx_strand_id
1 'polypeptide(L)'
;MKVEMVREANRVVVRTDDEAEVIEEVFEDTPLSFLREAVEAARAPERVPDDEDAAWWGGNYTQVTVRRADVFLENLYDFPEATLTHEEFIHLVTLYDQVKRTGEPGEWARA
;
A
#
# COMPACT_ATOMS: atom_id res chain seq x y z
N MET A 1 -12.26 -6.14 -4.15
CA MET A 1 -11.13 -5.25 -4.53
C MET A 1 -10.05 -6.10 -5.19
N LYS A 2 -9.53 -5.68 -6.36
CA LYS A 2 -8.46 -6.37 -7.09
C LYS A 2 -7.21 -5.50 -7.12
N VAL A 3 -6.16 -5.90 -6.42
CA VAL A 3 -4.86 -5.22 -6.50
C VAL A 3 -4.13 -5.69 -7.76
N GLU A 4 -3.69 -4.76 -8.60
CA GLU A 4 -2.92 -5.07 -9.81
C GLU A 4 -1.59 -4.28 -9.83
N MET A 5 -0.65 -4.73 -10.65
CA MET A 5 0.59 -3.99 -10.86
C MET A 5 0.85 -3.90 -12.36
N VAL A 6 1.15 -2.69 -12.83
CA VAL A 6 1.24 -2.42 -14.27
C VAL A 6 2.68 -2.07 -14.64
N ARG A 7 3.18 -2.70 -15.71
CA ARG A 7 4.58 -2.59 -16.16
C ARG A 7 4.92 -1.23 -16.79
N GLU A 8 3.93 -0.52 -17.32
CA GLU A 8 4.15 0.83 -17.84
C GLU A 8 4.58 1.74 -16.67
N ALA A 9 5.89 2.03 -16.61
CA ALA A 9 6.56 2.88 -15.62
C ALA A 9 6.77 2.34 -14.18
N ASN A 10 6.80 1.02 -13.96
CA ASN A 10 7.05 0.44 -12.61
C ASN A 10 6.02 0.88 -11.54
N ARG A 11 4.76 1.08 -11.92
CA ARG A 11 3.69 1.60 -11.05
C ARG A 11 2.87 0.46 -10.42
N VAL A 12 2.51 0.58 -9.15
CA VAL A 12 1.52 -0.28 -8.48
C VAL A 12 0.15 0.39 -8.59
N VAL A 13 -0.89 -0.35 -9.00
CA VAL A 13 -2.24 0.19 -9.21
C VAL A 13 -3.26 -0.63 -8.41
N VAL A 14 -3.82 -0.04 -7.36
CA VAL A 14 -4.96 -0.64 -6.66
C VAL A 14 -6.22 -0.41 -7.49
N ARG A 15 -7.00 -1.46 -7.81
CA ARG A 15 -8.31 -1.33 -8.45
C ARG A 15 -9.41 -1.80 -7.49
N THR A 16 -10.34 -0.93 -7.14
CA THR A 16 -11.56 -1.29 -6.40
C THR A 16 -12.67 -1.68 -7.39
N ASP A 17 -13.72 -2.37 -6.91
CA ASP A 17 -14.74 -2.98 -7.77
C ASP A 17 -15.74 -1.97 -8.38
N ASP A 18 -15.83 -0.74 -7.85
CA ASP A 18 -16.88 0.23 -8.24
C ASP A 18 -16.40 1.37 -9.14
N GLU A 19 -15.12 1.72 -9.12
CA GLU A 19 -14.51 2.64 -10.07
C GLU A 19 -13.02 2.35 -10.05
N ALA A 20 -12.36 2.36 -11.21
CA ALA A 20 -10.91 2.30 -11.25
C ALA A 20 -10.36 3.62 -10.70
N GLU A 21 -10.45 3.85 -9.39
CA GLU A 21 -9.65 4.82 -8.67
C GLU A 21 -8.22 4.29 -8.68
N VAL A 22 -7.58 4.48 -9.83
CA VAL A 22 -6.19 4.18 -10.07
C VAL A 22 -5.40 5.04 -9.10
N ILE A 23 -4.92 4.47 -8.00
CA ILE A 23 -3.91 5.14 -7.19
C ILE A 23 -2.61 5.06 -8.00
N GLU A 24 -2.43 6.02 -8.89
CA GLU A 24 -1.22 6.17 -9.67
C GLU A 24 -0.08 6.52 -8.70
N GLU A 25 0.87 5.58 -8.53
CA GLU A 25 2.09 5.74 -7.71
C GLU A 25 1.87 5.80 -6.19
N VAL A 26 1.36 4.70 -5.63
CA VAL A 26 1.12 4.56 -4.19
C VAL A 26 2.37 4.74 -3.30
N PHE A 27 3.58 4.41 -3.76
CA PHE A 27 4.74 4.26 -2.85
C PHE A 27 6.03 4.89 -3.36
N GLU A 28 6.01 5.58 -4.49
CA GLU A 28 7.25 6.05 -5.12
C GLU A 28 8.02 7.01 -4.22
N ASP A 29 7.32 7.84 -3.47
CA ASP A 29 7.87 8.83 -2.54
C ASP A 29 8.08 8.29 -1.11
N THR A 30 7.54 7.10 -0.80
CA THR A 30 7.62 6.51 0.54
C THR A 30 8.87 5.64 0.68
N PRO A 31 9.74 5.90 1.67
CA PRO A 31 10.89 5.05 1.95
C PRO A 31 10.48 3.60 2.19
N LEU A 32 11.15 2.65 1.52
CA LEU A 32 10.85 1.22 1.65
C LEU A 32 11.00 0.71 3.10
N SER A 33 11.86 1.32 3.90
CA SER A 33 11.98 1.01 5.34
C SER A 33 10.68 1.29 6.09
N PHE A 34 10.01 2.39 5.78
CA PHE A 34 8.72 2.75 6.40
C PHE A 34 7.61 1.80 5.99
N LEU A 35 7.57 1.39 4.71
CA LEU A 35 6.61 0.38 4.25
C LEU A 35 6.83 -0.97 4.92
N ARG A 36 8.08 -1.35 5.18
CA ARG A 36 8.40 -2.59 5.92
C ARG A 36 7.96 -2.50 7.37
N GLU A 37 8.17 -1.37 8.04
CA GLU A 37 7.68 -1.17 9.40
C GLU A 37 6.14 -1.21 9.47
N ALA A 38 5.47 -0.58 8.51
CA ALA A 38 4.01 -0.66 8.39
C ALA A 38 3.54 -2.10 8.15
N VAL A 39 4.28 -2.90 7.36
CA VAL A 39 3.99 -4.33 7.17
C VAL A 39 4.13 -5.11 8.48
N GLU A 40 5.16 -4.85 9.28
CA GLU A 40 5.31 -5.49 10.58
C GLU A 40 4.15 -5.16 11.53
N ALA A 41 3.65 -3.93 11.50
CA ALA A 41 2.46 -3.53 12.25
C ALA A 41 1.19 -4.21 11.72
N ALA A 42 1.01 -4.27 10.40
CA ALA A 42 -0.13 -4.95 9.78
C ALA A 42 -0.12 -6.48 10.02
N ARG A 43 1.04 -7.09 10.28
CA ARG A 43 1.16 -8.51 10.66
C ARG A 43 0.74 -8.80 12.10
N ALA A 44 0.76 -7.78 12.96
CA ALA A 44 0.41 -7.88 14.37
C ALA A 44 -0.57 -6.77 14.76
N PRO A 45 -1.77 -6.72 14.13
CA PRO A 45 -2.72 -5.63 14.33
C PRO A 45 -3.24 -5.56 15.77
N GLU A 46 -3.12 -6.64 16.55
CA GLU A 46 -3.42 -6.64 17.98
C GLU A 46 -2.47 -5.73 18.80
N ARG A 47 -1.26 -5.48 18.28
CA ARG A 47 -0.24 -4.61 18.89
C ARG A 47 -0.33 -3.17 18.42
N VAL A 48 -1.08 -2.93 17.35
CA VAL A 48 -1.41 -1.58 16.91
C VAL A 48 -2.33 -0.99 17.97
N PRO A 49 -2.06 0.25 18.43
CA PRO A 49 -2.94 0.93 19.38
C PRO A 49 -4.37 1.04 18.84
N ASP A 50 -5.33 1.30 19.73
CA ASP A 50 -6.73 1.51 19.32
C ASP A 50 -6.87 2.71 18.36
N ASP A 51 -7.99 2.85 17.66
CA ASP A 51 -8.14 3.76 16.50
C ASP A 51 -7.71 5.22 16.75
N GLU A 52 -7.76 5.71 17.99
CA GLU A 52 -7.28 7.05 18.37
C GLU A 52 -5.75 7.20 18.32
N ASP A 53 -5.01 6.10 18.43
CA ASP A 53 -3.55 6.01 18.55
C ASP A 53 -2.89 5.26 17.37
N ALA A 54 -3.56 5.23 16.20
CA ALA A 54 -3.06 4.54 15.01
C ALA A 54 -1.57 4.82 14.69
N ALA A 55 -0.91 3.86 14.03
CA ALA A 55 0.50 3.99 13.69
C ALA A 55 0.67 4.47 12.24
N TRP A 56 1.57 5.44 12.02
CA TRP A 56 1.69 6.17 10.76
C TRP A 56 3.10 6.09 10.19
N TRP A 57 3.19 5.84 8.89
CA TRP A 57 4.42 5.76 8.11
C TRP A 57 4.19 6.48 6.79
N GLY A 58 5.16 7.23 6.28
CA GLY A 58 4.91 7.94 5.03
C GLY A 58 6.11 8.61 4.40
N GLY A 59 5.96 8.91 3.12
CA GLY A 59 6.82 9.80 2.37
C GLY A 59 6.35 11.25 2.48
N ASN A 60 6.68 12.05 1.46
CA ASN A 60 6.25 13.44 1.40
C ASN A 60 4.78 13.59 0.97
N TYR A 61 4.25 12.58 0.28
CA TYR A 61 2.99 12.63 -0.44
C TYR A 61 2.12 11.40 -0.17
N THR A 62 2.71 10.24 0.13
CA THR A 62 1.92 9.07 0.55
C THR A 62 2.08 8.79 2.03
N GLN A 63 0.96 8.64 2.72
CA GLN A 63 0.89 8.23 4.12
C GLN A 63 0.14 6.89 4.25
N VAL A 64 0.69 6.01 5.07
CA VAL A 64 0.15 4.71 5.46
C VAL A 64 -0.19 4.77 6.93
N THR A 65 -1.44 4.46 7.25
CA THR A 65 -1.95 4.38 8.62
C THR A 65 -2.37 2.96 8.87
N VAL A 66 -1.72 2.27 9.78
CA VAL A 66 -2.18 0.95 10.22
C VAL A 66 -3.05 1.14 11.44
N ARG A 67 -4.29 0.64 11.34
CA ARG A 67 -5.24 0.53 12.45
C ARG A 67 -5.41 -0.95 12.79
N ARG A 68 -6.04 -1.23 13.92
CA ARG A 68 -6.32 -2.62 14.31
C ARG A 68 -7.30 -3.31 13.37
N ALA A 69 -8.20 -2.57 12.72
CA ALA A 69 -9.19 -3.13 11.80
C ALA A 69 -8.69 -3.26 10.36
N ASP A 70 -7.87 -2.31 9.91
CA ASP A 70 -7.53 -2.11 8.51
C ASP A 70 -6.24 -1.28 8.32
N VAL A 71 -5.90 -0.99 7.08
CA VAL A 71 -4.82 -0.07 6.70
C VAL A 71 -5.40 1.01 5.80
N PHE A 72 -5.22 2.26 6.20
CA PHE A 72 -5.53 3.42 5.37
C PHE A 72 -4.29 3.86 4.62
N LEU A 73 -4.49 4.14 3.34
CA LEU A 73 -3.48 4.66 2.43
C LEU A 73 -4.00 5.98 1.86
N GLU A 74 -3.28 7.05 2.15
CA GLU A 74 -3.62 8.41 1.73
C GLU A 74 -2.52 8.93 0.80
N ASN A 75 -2.91 9.51 -0.34
CA ASN A 75 -2.00 10.26 -1.20
C ASN A 75 -2.44 11.72 -1.25
N LEU A 76 -1.58 12.58 -0.70
CA LEU A 76 -1.82 13.98 -0.39
C LEU A 76 -1.87 14.90 -1.62
N TYR A 77 -1.57 14.41 -2.83
CA TYR A 77 -1.45 15.27 -4.01
C TYR A 77 -2.73 15.41 -4.84
N ASP A 78 -3.56 14.37 -5.00
CA ASP A 78 -4.87 14.49 -5.69
C ASP A 78 -5.70 13.19 -5.75
N PHE A 79 -5.50 12.22 -4.84
CA PHE A 79 -6.11 10.89 -5.00
C PHE A 79 -7.03 10.50 -3.83
N PRO A 80 -8.02 9.65 -4.10
CA PRO A 80 -8.91 9.08 -3.11
C PRO A 80 -8.13 8.22 -2.11
N GLU A 81 -8.51 8.32 -0.85
CA GLU A 81 -8.06 7.46 0.23
C GLU A 81 -8.44 6.00 -0.10
N ALA A 82 -7.53 5.06 0.13
CA ALA A 82 -7.83 3.65 0.02
C ALA A 82 -7.80 2.98 1.39
N THR A 83 -8.88 2.28 1.71
CA THR A 83 -8.91 1.38 2.85
C THR A 83 -8.60 -0.03 2.36
N LEU A 84 -7.55 -0.64 2.90
CA LEU A 84 -7.11 -1.99 2.59
C LEU A 84 -7.25 -2.88 3.83
N THR A 85 -7.52 -4.16 3.63
CA THR A 85 -7.26 -5.15 4.68
C THR A 85 -5.76 -5.27 4.94
N HIS A 86 -5.35 -5.79 6.11
CA HIS A 86 -3.93 -6.04 6.39
C HIS A 86 -3.30 -6.97 5.35
N GLU A 87 -4.02 -7.99 4.91
CA GLU A 87 -3.53 -8.94 3.89
C GLU A 87 -3.30 -8.26 2.54
N GLU A 88 -4.22 -7.41 2.10
CA GLU A 88 -4.09 -6.65 0.85
C GLU A 88 -2.92 -5.67 0.91
N PHE A 89 -2.75 -4.96 2.03
CA PHE A 89 -1.62 -4.05 2.22
C PHE A 89 -0.27 -4.79 2.23
N ILE A 90 -0.16 -5.89 2.98
CA ILE A 90 1.08 -6.70 3.02
C ILE A 90 1.42 -7.23 1.62
N HIS A 91 0.41 -7.70 0.90
CA HIS A 91 0.58 -8.20 -0.46
C HIS A 91 1.10 -7.09 -1.40
N LEU A 92 0.45 -5.93 -1.37
CA LEU A 92 0.81 -4.75 -2.16
C LEU A 92 2.27 -4.31 -1.93
N VAL A 93 2.69 -4.18 -0.65
CA VAL A 93 4.07 -3.80 -0.30
C VAL A 93 5.07 -4.88 -0.74
N THR A 94 4.70 -6.16 -0.64
CA THR A 94 5.55 -7.28 -1.08
C THR A 94 5.80 -7.23 -2.59
N LEU A 95 4.75 -6.97 -3.39
CA LEU A 95 4.88 -6.78 -4.84
C LEU A 95 5.76 -5.58 -5.16
N TYR A 96 5.56 -4.45 -4.46
CA TYR A 96 6.38 -3.26 -4.64
C TYR A 96 7.88 -3.50 -4.37
N ASP A 97 8.22 -4.15 -3.25
CA ASP A 97 9.62 -4.50 -2.92
C ASP A 97 10.21 -5.44 -3.99
N GLN A 98 9.45 -6.42 -4.45
CA GLN A 98 9.87 -7.32 -5.53
C GLN A 98 10.21 -6.55 -6.80
N VAL A 99 9.39 -5.59 -7.22
CA VAL A 99 9.67 -4.78 -8.42
C VAL A 99 10.87 -3.87 -8.21
N LYS A 100 11.00 -3.21 -7.06
CA LYS A 100 12.19 -2.40 -6.76
C LYS A 100 13.47 -3.22 -6.77
N ARG A 101 13.41 -4.50 -6.37
CA ARG A 101 14.55 -5.43 -6.38
C ARG A 101 14.87 -6.02 -7.76
N THR A 102 13.86 -6.38 -8.55
CA THR A 102 14.02 -7.20 -9.76
C THR A 102 13.77 -6.45 -11.06
N GLY A 103 13.04 -5.32 -11.01
CA GLY A 103 12.52 -4.65 -12.20
C GLY A 103 11.40 -5.42 -12.91
N GLU A 104 10.95 -6.56 -12.36
CA GLU A 104 9.90 -7.40 -12.94
C GLU A 104 8.65 -7.41 -12.04
N PRO A 105 7.45 -7.17 -12.59
CA PRO A 105 6.22 -7.25 -11.82
C PRO A 105 5.92 -8.70 -11.39
N GLY A 106 5.42 -8.90 -10.16
CA GLY A 106 5.14 -10.24 -9.59
C GLY A 106 4.08 -11.03 -10.37
N GLU A 107 3.96 -12.34 -10.14
CA GLU A 107 3.11 -13.25 -10.96
C GLU A 107 1.64 -12.83 -11.07
N TRP A 108 1.09 -12.13 -10.07
CA TRP A 108 -0.29 -11.63 -10.06
C TRP A 108 -0.52 -10.33 -10.85
N ALA A 109 0.57 -9.68 -11.28
CA ALA A 109 0.56 -8.43 -12.03
C ALA A 109 0.24 -8.59 -13.53
N ARG A 110 -0.02 -9.82 -13.99
CA ARG A 110 -0.15 -10.16 -15.42
C ARG A 110 -1.56 -10.58 -15.86
N ALA A 111 -2.57 -10.46 -15.00
CA ALA A 111 -3.93 -10.97 -15.27
C ALA A 111 -4.96 -9.88 -15.61
#